data_AF-A0A1Y2VRP3-F1
#
_entry.id   AF-A0A1Y2VRP3-F1
#
_cell.length_a   1.000
_cell.length_b   1.000
_cell.length_c   1.000
_cell.angle_alpha   90.00
_cell.angle_beta   90.00
_cell.angle_gamma   90.00
#
_symmetry.space_group_name_H-M   'P 1'
#
loop_
_entity.id
_entity.type
_entity.pdbx_description
1 polymer ?
#
loop_
_entity_poly.entity_id
_entity_poly.type
_entity_poly.pdbx_seq_one_letter_code
_entity_poly.pdbx_strand_id
1 'polypeptide(L)'
;MVFIRYKVKPADKQGKIAVKLATTPQLSLSDDNAALDLKLSLRIVSSAQKDRPLTLCVNDSIFDIFDPEDGGMDMPSRGAFGSIRSTDPSRRGISLGLFRINKVPDTDSPDLLESGYRVITVPGDGSWVNITHKLSWDRIFKYEEKRTKADLEVGEKFVISINKGYLGTLWWCWGGLEDELKGKRLHAWCRGPFSKPKPNAEFVREGNWVLGEEPMLLDFEDITEDGHASFEIVQ
;
A
#
# COMPACT_ATOMS: atom_id res chain seq x y z
N MET A 1 -4.81 3.37 9.90
CA MET A 1 -6.10 2.76 9.52
C MET A 1 -5.93 1.26 9.46
N VAL A 2 -6.96 0.45 9.74
CA VAL A 2 -6.92 -1.01 9.55
C VAL A 2 -8.13 -1.40 8.71
N PHE A 3 -7.92 -2.04 7.57
CA PHE A 3 -8.98 -2.48 6.68
C PHE A 3 -9.69 -3.71 7.26
N ILE A 4 -10.99 -3.58 7.44
CA ILE A 4 -11.86 -4.67 7.88
C ILE A 4 -12.09 -5.60 6.68
N ARG A 5 -11.77 -6.88 6.85
CA ARG A 5 -12.09 -7.91 5.85
C ARG A 5 -13.54 -8.37 6.03
N TYR A 6 -14.42 -7.86 5.19
CA TYR A 6 -15.81 -8.30 5.17
C TYR A 6 -15.94 -9.69 4.54
N LYS A 7 -16.82 -10.52 5.09
CA LYS A 7 -17.17 -11.82 4.51
C LYS A 7 -18.15 -11.61 3.36
N VAL A 8 -17.62 -11.49 2.15
CA VAL A 8 -18.39 -11.44 0.90
C VAL A 8 -18.35 -12.82 0.25
N LYS A 9 -19.44 -13.25 -0.40
CA LYS A 9 -19.43 -14.53 -1.10
C LYS A 9 -18.41 -14.45 -2.25
N PRO A 10 -17.62 -15.50 -2.52
CA PRO A 10 -16.64 -15.47 -3.60
C PRO A 10 -17.22 -15.08 -4.97
N ALA A 11 -18.48 -15.45 -5.23
CA ALA A 11 -19.19 -15.12 -6.48
C ALA A 11 -19.50 -13.61 -6.65
N ASP A 12 -19.52 -12.85 -5.56
CA ASP A 12 -19.81 -11.41 -5.59
C ASP A 12 -18.52 -10.58 -5.74
N LYS A 13 -17.34 -11.21 -5.68
CA LYS A 13 -16.05 -10.55 -5.89
C LYS A 13 -15.90 -10.16 -7.36
N GLN A 14 -15.50 -8.92 -7.60
CA GLN A 14 -15.27 -8.39 -8.94
C GLN A 14 -13.80 -8.47 -9.38
N GLY A 15 -12.87 -8.67 -8.46
CA GLY A 15 -11.47 -8.87 -8.78
C GLY A 15 -10.66 -9.39 -7.62
N LYS A 16 -9.47 -9.91 -7.94
CA LYS A 16 -8.46 -10.31 -6.98
C LYS A 16 -7.11 -9.77 -7.40
N ILE A 17 -6.42 -9.15 -6.46
CA ILE A 17 -5.06 -8.62 -6.62
C ILE A 17 -4.11 -9.48 -5.80
N ALA A 18 -3.09 -10.01 -6.46
CA ALA A 18 -1.98 -10.65 -5.77
C ALA A 18 -0.92 -9.61 -5.44
N VAL A 19 -0.40 -9.68 -4.21
CA VAL A 19 0.56 -8.75 -3.65
C VAL A 19 1.76 -9.53 -3.15
N LYS A 20 2.95 -9.10 -3.57
CA LYS A 20 4.21 -9.73 -3.18
C LYS A 20 5.11 -8.69 -2.53
N LEU A 21 5.68 -9.03 -1.37
CA LEU A 21 6.75 -8.27 -0.75
C LEU A 21 8.11 -8.86 -1.14
N ALA A 22 9.05 -7.98 -1.45
CA ALA A 22 10.47 -8.29 -1.54
C ALA A 22 11.26 -7.18 -0.86
N THR A 23 12.50 -7.48 -0.47
CA THR A 23 13.45 -6.46 0.01
C THR A 23 14.68 -6.36 -0.89
N THR A 24 15.46 -5.30 -0.77
CA THR A 24 16.88 -5.37 -1.16
C THR A 24 17.50 -6.55 -0.39
N PRO A 25 18.19 -7.49 -1.06
CA PRO A 25 18.66 -8.71 -0.41
C PRO A 25 19.80 -8.46 0.58
N GLN A 26 20.51 -7.34 0.44
CA GLN A 26 21.67 -6.98 1.24
C GLN A 26 21.59 -5.51 1.64
N LEU A 27 22.06 -5.20 2.85
CA LEU A 27 22.17 -3.85 3.36
C LEU A 27 23.58 -3.63 3.93
N SER A 28 24.35 -2.73 3.31
CA SER A 28 25.77 -2.53 3.62
C SER A 28 25.96 -1.60 4.82
N LEU A 29 26.82 -2.00 5.78
CA LEU A 29 27.18 -1.15 6.92
C LEU A 29 28.15 -0.04 6.53
N SER A 30 29.04 -0.28 5.56
CA SER A 30 30.06 0.68 5.13
C SER A 30 29.49 1.83 4.30
N ASP A 31 28.27 1.68 3.77
CA ASP A 31 27.54 2.75 3.09
C ASP A 31 26.52 3.39 4.04
N ASP A 32 26.83 4.61 4.50
CA ASP A 32 25.93 5.42 5.33
C ASP A 32 24.68 5.88 4.57
N ASN A 33 24.68 5.85 3.24
CA ASN A 33 23.53 6.15 2.41
C ASN A 33 22.74 4.91 1.98
N ALA A 34 23.15 3.71 2.43
CA ALA A 34 22.43 2.49 2.11
C ALA A 34 20.98 2.56 2.61
N ALA A 35 20.08 1.97 1.84
CA ALA A 35 18.66 1.91 2.16
C ALA A 35 18.11 0.50 1.94
N LEU A 36 17.25 0.09 2.87
CA LEU A 36 16.43 -1.10 2.72
C LEU A 36 15.20 -0.70 1.89
N ASP A 37 15.12 -1.18 0.65
CA ASP A 37 13.92 -1.04 -0.15
C ASP A 37 12.92 -2.13 0.25
N LEU A 38 11.71 -1.76 0.64
CA LEU A 38 10.56 -2.66 0.74
C LEU A 38 9.74 -2.53 -0.56
N LYS A 39 9.85 -3.54 -1.43
CA LYS A 39 9.24 -3.56 -2.76
C LYS A 39 7.94 -4.36 -2.71
N LEU A 40 6.83 -3.67 -2.92
CA LEU A 40 5.52 -4.27 -3.09
C LEU A 40 5.21 -4.36 -4.57
N SER A 41 4.95 -5.56 -5.05
CA SER A 41 4.47 -5.79 -6.40
C SER A 41 3.00 -6.16 -6.34
N LEU A 42 2.17 -5.55 -7.20
CA LEU A 42 0.74 -5.86 -7.33
C LEU A 42 0.43 -6.29 -8.77
N ARG A 43 -0.46 -7.27 -8.93
CA ARG A 43 -1.07 -7.60 -10.22
C ARG A 43 -2.49 -8.12 -10.06
N ILE A 44 -3.30 -7.93 -11.09
CA ILE A 44 -4.63 -8.54 -11.17
C ILE A 44 -4.46 -10.04 -11.49
N VAL A 45 -5.06 -10.91 -10.68
CA VAL A 45 -5.08 -12.38 -10.92
C VAL A 45 -6.45 -12.89 -11.32
N SER A 46 -7.52 -12.17 -10.97
CA SER A 46 -8.85 -12.38 -11.53
C SER A 46 -9.59 -11.06 -11.64
N SER A 47 -10.44 -10.94 -12.66
CA SER A 47 -11.21 -9.74 -12.96
C SER A 47 -12.55 -10.10 -13.58
N ALA A 48 -13.61 -9.42 -13.16
CA ALA A 48 -14.91 -9.43 -13.82
C ALA A 48 -14.89 -8.67 -15.16
N GLN A 49 -13.89 -7.81 -15.36
CA GLN A 49 -13.67 -7.06 -16.61
C GLN A 49 -12.30 -7.43 -17.17
N LYS A 50 -12.31 -8.45 -18.03
CA LYS A 50 -11.09 -9.00 -18.62
C LYS A 50 -10.27 -7.90 -19.31
N ASP A 51 -8.96 -7.92 -19.09
CA ASP A 51 -7.96 -7.02 -19.70
C ASP A 51 -8.15 -5.52 -19.36
N ARG A 52 -9.11 -5.17 -18.49
CA ARG A 52 -9.35 -3.78 -18.08
C ARG A 52 -8.52 -3.40 -16.85
N PRO A 53 -7.80 -2.27 -16.86
CA PRO A 53 -7.06 -1.79 -15.69
C PRO A 53 -7.97 -1.46 -14.50
N LEU A 54 -7.37 -1.41 -13.32
CA LEU A 54 -8.05 -1.10 -12.07
C LEU A 54 -7.28 -0.03 -11.31
N THR A 55 -7.94 1.05 -10.92
CA THR A 55 -7.35 2.13 -10.13
C THR A 55 -7.76 2.03 -8.66
N LEU A 56 -6.77 2.06 -7.77
CA LEU A 56 -6.91 1.92 -6.32
C LEU A 56 -6.68 3.25 -5.63
N CYS A 57 -7.50 3.57 -4.63
CA CYS A 57 -7.14 4.57 -3.63
C CYS A 57 -6.17 3.97 -2.61
N VAL A 58 -4.96 4.51 -2.53
CA VAL A 58 -3.89 3.94 -1.70
C VAL A 58 -3.69 4.65 -0.38
N ASN A 59 -4.38 5.75 -0.11
CA ASN A 59 -4.25 6.48 1.15
C ASN A 59 -4.36 5.55 2.35
N ASP A 60 -3.40 5.69 3.28
CA ASP A 60 -3.35 4.95 4.55
C ASP A 60 -3.29 3.42 4.39
N SER A 61 -3.05 2.92 3.17
CA SER A 61 -2.78 1.51 2.89
C SER A 61 -1.29 1.22 2.86
N ILE A 62 -0.91 -0.06 2.81
CA ILE A 62 0.50 -0.46 2.65
C ILE A 62 1.12 0.08 1.35
N PHE A 63 0.31 0.47 0.37
CA PHE A 63 0.75 1.02 -0.91
C PHE A 63 1.01 2.53 -0.88
N ASP A 64 0.75 3.18 0.25
CA ASP A 64 0.84 4.64 0.37
C ASP A 64 2.30 5.09 0.53
N ILE A 65 2.89 5.71 -0.51
CA ILE A 65 4.23 6.28 -0.40
C ILE A 65 4.12 7.63 0.30
N PHE A 66 4.84 7.75 1.41
CA PHE A 66 4.93 8.98 2.18
C PHE A 66 5.93 9.95 1.56
N ASP A 67 5.46 11.17 1.28
CA ASP A 67 6.32 12.31 0.99
C ASP A 67 6.73 12.99 2.31
N PRO A 68 8.03 13.10 2.63
CA PRO A 68 8.51 13.85 3.78
C PRO A 68 7.99 15.29 3.86
N GLU A 69 7.70 15.92 2.73
CA GLU A 69 7.18 17.29 2.67
C GLU A 69 5.71 17.39 3.16
N ASP A 70 4.96 16.28 3.16
CA ASP A 70 3.55 16.22 3.59
C ASP A 70 3.36 16.27 5.12
N GLY A 71 4.43 16.36 5.91
CA GLY A 71 4.38 16.59 7.36
C GLY A 71 3.73 15.46 8.20
N GLY A 72 3.74 14.21 7.72
CA GLY A 72 3.09 13.06 8.38
C GLY A 72 4.04 11.95 8.85
N MET A 73 3.48 10.78 9.17
CA MET A 73 4.25 9.55 9.40
C MET A 73 4.08 8.58 8.23
N ASP A 74 5.17 7.93 7.86
CA ASP A 74 5.19 6.92 6.82
C ASP A 74 4.44 5.63 7.21
N MET A 75 4.13 4.82 6.20
CA MET A 75 3.39 3.57 6.41
C MET A 75 4.14 2.52 7.25
N PRO A 76 5.46 2.32 7.10
CA PRO A 76 6.25 1.51 8.02
C PRO A 76 6.05 1.90 9.49
N SER A 77 6.12 3.19 9.82
CA SER A 77 5.94 3.70 11.19
C SER A 77 4.53 3.57 11.72
N ARG A 78 3.55 3.53 10.81
CA ARG A 78 2.15 3.27 11.15
C ARG A 78 1.85 1.78 11.34
N GLY A 79 2.82 0.90 11.09
CA GLY A 79 2.70 -0.55 11.25
C GLY A 79 2.10 -1.25 10.04
N ALA A 80 2.22 -0.68 8.83
CA ALA A 80 1.84 -1.36 7.60
C ALA A 80 2.73 -2.59 7.29
N PHE A 81 3.92 -2.60 7.87
CA PHE A 81 4.81 -3.75 7.94
C PHE A 81 4.97 -4.18 9.40
N GLY A 82 5.30 -5.45 9.61
CA GLY A 82 5.77 -5.90 10.92
C GLY A 82 7.15 -5.32 11.24
N SER A 83 7.59 -5.51 12.49
CA SER A 83 8.98 -5.23 12.89
C SER A 83 9.97 -6.03 12.03
N ILE A 84 11.16 -5.49 11.83
CA ILE A 84 12.28 -6.21 11.22
C ILE A 84 12.77 -7.23 12.25
N ARG A 85 12.53 -8.52 12.03
CA ARG A 85 12.87 -9.58 12.99
C ARG A 85 14.17 -10.24 12.59
N SER A 86 15.08 -10.45 13.53
CA SER A 86 16.24 -11.29 13.28
C SER A 86 15.79 -12.74 13.03
N THR A 87 16.46 -13.46 12.14
CA THR A 87 16.24 -14.91 11.99
C THR A 87 16.86 -15.69 13.13
N ASP A 88 17.79 -15.09 13.88
CA ASP A 88 18.31 -15.63 15.13
C ASP A 88 17.36 -15.24 16.29
N PRO A 89 16.66 -16.21 16.93
CA PRO A 89 15.69 -15.91 17.98
C PRO A 89 16.34 -15.35 19.26
N SER A 90 17.67 -15.47 19.42
CA SER A 90 18.39 -14.85 20.54
C SER A 90 18.61 -13.34 20.34
N ARG A 91 18.49 -12.86 19.09
CA ARG A 91 18.67 -11.45 18.73
C ARG A 91 17.33 -10.72 18.71
N ARG A 92 17.36 -9.46 19.15
CA ARG A 92 16.18 -8.60 19.13
C ARG A 92 15.92 -8.08 17.72
N GLY A 93 14.64 -7.98 17.35
CA GLY A 93 14.20 -7.27 16.16
C GLY A 93 14.30 -5.74 16.32
N ILE A 94 14.07 -5.05 15.22
CA ILE A 94 14.04 -3.59 15.12
C ILE A 94 12.58 -3.16 14.90
N SER A 95 12.06 -2.37 15.83
CA SER A 95 10.76 -1.73 15.78
C SER A 95 10.79 -0.58 14.79
N LEU A 96 9.86 -0.61 13.83
CA LEU A 96 9.63 0.52 12.93
C LEU A 96 8.66 1.55 13.52
N GLY A 97 8.10 1.28 14.71
CA GLY A 97 7.02 2.06 15.32
C GLY A 97 5.64 1.42 15.13
N LEU A 98 4.63 2.01 15.79
CA LEU A 98 3.22 1.61 15.65
C LEU A 98 2.31 2.79 15.98
N PHE A 99 2.23 3.76 15.07
CA PHE A 99 1.48 4.99 15.29
C PHE A 99 0.17 5.01 14.52
N ARG A 100 -0.92 5.39 15.21
CA ARG A 100 -2.23 5.57 14.60
C ARG A 100 -2.51 7.05 14.44
N ILE A 101 -2.46 7.51 13.20
CA ILE A 101 -2.80 8.88 12.81
C ILE A 101 -4.06 8.82 11.96
N ASN A 102 -4.99 9.74 12.24
CA ASN A 102 -6.13 10.01 11.38
C ASN A 102 -5.76 11.21 10.50
N LYS A 103 -5.54 10.97 9.20
CA LYS A 103 -5.36 12.05 8.21
C LYS A 103 -6.66 12.16 7.41
N VAL A 104 -7.17 13.38 7.29
CA VAL A 104 -8.29 13.69 6.39
C VAL A 104 -7.68 14.35 5.15
N PRO A 105 -8.02 13.91 3.93
CA PRO A 105 -7.61 14.62 2.71
C PRO A 105 -8.12 16.06 2.74
N ASP A 106 -7.22 17.02 2.52
CA ASP A 106 -7.51 18.45 2.61
C ASP A 106 -7.65 19.06 1.21
N THR A 107 -8.75 18.75 0.53
CA THR A 107 -9.08 19.38 -0.76
C THR A 107 -10.55 19.20 -1.14
N ASP A 108 -11.08 20.30 -1.67
CA ASP A 108 -12.42 20.40 -2.27
C ASP A 108 -12.41 20.13 -3.78
N SER A 109 -11.25 19.83 -4.38
CA SER A 109 -11.19 19.59 -5.83
C SER A 109 -12.01 18.34 -6.20
N PRO A 110 -12.91 18.46 -7.18
CA PRO A 110 -13.65 17.33 -7.69
C PRO A 110 -12.85 16.52 -8.72
N ASP A 111 -11.72 17.02 -9.23
CA ASP A 111 -10.85 16.26 -10.14
C ASP A 111 -10.27 15.06 -9.39
N LEU A 112 -10.30 13.87 -9.99
CA LEU A 112 -9.77 12.64 -9.40
C LEU A 112 -8.30 12.79 -8.97
N LEU A 113 -7.46 13.41 -9.79
CA LEU A 113 -6.02 13.55 -9.54
C LEU A 113 -5.71 14.65 -8.52
N GLU A 114 -6.57 15.66 -8.41
CA GLU A 114 -6.42 16.76 -7.45
C GLU A 114 -7.27 16.57 -6.18
N SER A 115 -8.00 15.45 -6.08
CA SER A 115 -8.92 15.12 -4.99
C SER A 115 -8.23 14.85 -3.65
N GLY A 116 -6.90 14.95 -3.60
CA GLY A 116 -6.07 14.76 -2.41
C GLY A 116 -5.91 13.30 -2.02
N TYR A 117 -6.58 12.41 -2.76
CA TYR A 117 -6.32 10.99 -2.71
C TYR A 117 -5.09 10.65 -3.55
N ARG A 118 -4.26 9.78 -3.00
CA ARG A 118 -3.22 9.11 -3.75
C ARG A 118 -3.82 7.87 -4.37
N VAL A 119 -3.59 7.70 -5.66
CA VAL A 119 -4.17 6.65 -6.47
C VAL A 119 -3.09 5.95 -7.29
N ILE A 120 -3.28 4.67 -7.56
CA ILE A 120 -2.41 3.90 -8.47
C ILE A 120 -3.26 3.11 -9.45
N THR A 121 -2.78 2.92 -10.67
CA THR A 121 -3.39 1.99 -11.63
C THR A 121 -2.63 0.67 -11.63
N VAL A 122 -3.36 -0.43 -11.44
CA VAL A 122 -2.89 -1.80 -11.68
C VAL A 122 -3.31 -2.20 -13.10
N PRO A 123 -2.37 -2.56 -13.99
CA PRO A 123 -2.67 -2.92 -15.36
C PRO A 123 -3.61 -4.13 -15.49
N GLY A 124 -4.47 -4.10 -16.52
CA GLY A 124 -5.44 -5.16 -16.82
C GLY A 124 -4.84 -6.39 -17.49
N ASP A 125 -3.65 -6.27 -18.06
CA ASP A 125 -2.93 -7.34 -18.77
C ASP A 125 -2.23 -8.34 -17.85
N GLY A 126 -2.38 -8.19 -16.53
CA GLY A 126 -1.75 -9.04 -15.51
C GLY A 126 -0.28 -8.71 -15.24
N SER A 127 0.25 -7.64 -15.83
CA SER A 127 1.60 -7.14 -15.51
C SER A 127 1.68 -6.59 -14.09
N TRP A 128 2.90 -6.57 -13.56
CA TRP A 128 3.18 -6.11 -12.20
C TRP A 128 3.36 -4.60 -12.16
N VAL A 129 2.67 -3.93 -11.24
CA VAL A 129 3.04 -2.58 -10.79
C VAL A 129 3.86 -2.68 -9.51
N ASN A 130 4.89 -1.86 -9.38
CA ASN A 130 5.83 -1.89 -8.26
C ASN A 130 5.79 -0.59 -7.46
N ILE A 131 5.79 -0.73 -6.14
CA ILE A 131 5.79 0.36 -5.16
C ILE A 131 6.97 0.10 -4.22
N THR A 132 7.78 1.12 -3.97
CA THR A 132 8.99 0.96 -3.15
C THR A 132 8.97 1.93 -1.97
N HIS A 133 8.98 1.38 -0.75
CA HIS A 133 9.26 2.14 0.46
C HIS A 133 10.76 2.08 0.74
N LYS A 134 11.45 3.21 0.63
CA LYS A 134 12.90 3.28 0.91
C LYS A 134 13.14 3.59 2.38
N LEU A 135 13.86 2.73 3.10
CA LEU A 135 14.22 2.94 4.49
C LEU A 135 15.73 3.17 4.60
N SER A 136 16.14 4.43 4.75
CA SER A 136 17.51 4.76 5.14
C SER A 136 17.81 4.25 6.55
N TRP A 137 19.09 4.19 6.92
CA TRP A 137 19.51 3.84 8.27
C TRP A 137 18.78 4.63 9.36
N ASP A 138 18.70 5.95 9.22
CA ASP A 138 17.97 6.81 10.15
C ASP A 138 16.50 6.43 10.27
N ARG A 139 15.85 6.06 9.16
CA ARG A 139 14.44 5.65 9.17
C ARG A 139 14.23 4.29 9.80
N ILE A 140 15.14 3.33 9.58
CA ILE A 140 15.08 1.99 10.18
C ILE A 140 15.08 2.08 11.70
N PHE A 141 15.92 2.95 12.27
CA PHE A 141 16.12 3.07 13.72
C PHE A 141 15.36 4.23 14.38
N LYS A 142 14.65 5.07 13.63
CA LYS A 142 13.97 6.29 14.12
C LYS A 142 13.15 6.09 15.39
N TYR A 143 12.51 4.94 15.53
CA TYR A 143 11.63 4.59 16.66
C TYR A 143 12.09 3.35 17.41
N GLU A 144 13.32 2.88 17.17
CA GLU A 144 13.92 1.78 17.91
C GLU A 144 14.71 2.36 19.09
N GLU A 145 14.40 1.88 20.29
CA GLU A 145 15.01 2.39 21.54
C GLU A 145 16.15 1.50 22.06
N LYS A 146 16.18 0.23 21.64
CA LYS A 146 17.03 -0.81 22.25
C LYS A 146 18.19 -1.24 21.38
N ARG A 147 18.23 -0.79 20.12
CA ARG A 147 19.21 -1.20 19.13
C ARG A 147 19.50 -0.07 18.16
N THR A 148 20.74 0.04 17.73
CA THR A 148 21.24 1.04 16.79
C THR A 148 21.97 0.37 15.63
N LYS A 149 22.34 1.15 14.60
CA LYS A 149 23.19 0.68 13.50
C LYS A 149 24.49 0.04 13.99
N ALA A 150 25.10 0.58 15.05
CA ALA A 150 26.37 0.10 15.59
C ALA A 150 26.26 -1.30 16.24
N ASP A 151 25.06 -1.74 16.59
CA ASP A 151 24.80 -3.06 17.17
C ASP A 151 24.53 -4.14 16.10
N LEU A 152 24.67 -3.79 14.81
CA LEU A 152 24.53 -4.74 13.70
C LEU A 152 25.86 -5.41 13.40
N GLU A 153 25.80 -6.69 13.04
CA GLU A 153 26.97 -7.47 12.65
C GLU A 153 26.83 -7.95 11.21
N VAL A 154 27.97 -8.03 10.51
CA VAL A 154 28.02 -8.63 9.17
C VAL A 154 27.56 -10.09 9.24
N GLY A 155 26.72 -10.48 8.28
CA GLY A 155 26.11 -11.82 8.21
C GLY A 155 24.80 -11.95 8.98
N GLU A 156 24.37 -10.94 9.73
CA GLU A 156 23.07 -10.98 10.39
C GLU A 156 21.93 -10.95 9.37
N LYS A 157 20.96 -11.84 9.54
CA LYS A 157 19.81 -11.98 8.65
C LYS A 157 18.54 -11.53 9.34
N PHE A 158 17.73 -10.82 8.59
CA PHE A 158 16.48 -10.26 9.05
C PHE A 158 15.34 -10.61 8.12
N VAL A 159 14.12 -10.60 8.66
CA VAL A 159 12.88 -10.81 7.93
C VAL A 159 11.86 -9.74 8.27
N ILE A 160 11.03 -9.39 7.29
CA ILE A 160 9.94 -8.43 7.43
C ILE A 160 8.71 -8.96 6.69
N SER A 161 7.51 -8.66 7.20
CA SER A 161 6.25 -9.17 6.67
C SER A 161 5.23 -8.05 6.50
N ILE A 162 4.28 -8.27 5.58
CA ILE A 162 3.12 -7.42 5.38
C ILE A 162 2.21 -7.51 6.60
N ASN A 163 1.79 -6.37 7.15
CA ASN A 163 0.66 -6.37 8.08
C ASN A 163 -0.64 -6.46 7.27
N LYS A 164 -1.30 -7.62 7.33
CA LYS A 164 -2.55 -7.89 6.59
C LYS A 164 -3.70 -6.94 6.93
N GLY A 165 -3.62 -6.22 8.05
CA GLY A 165 -4.56 -5.16 8.41
C GLY A 165 -4.42 -3.89 7.55
N TYR A 166 -3.28 -3.68 6.91
CA TYR A 166 -3.04 -2.55 5.99
C TYR A 166 -3.12 -2.95 4.52
N LEU A 167 -3.37 -4.23 4.24
CA LEU A 167 -3.53 -4.77 2.90
C LEU A 167 -4.98 -4.58 2.43
N GLY A 168 -5.22 -3.49 1.70
CA GLY A 168 -6.54 -3.13 1.21
C GLY A 168 -6.56 -1.74 0.54
N THR A 169 -7.76 -1.24 0.31
CA THR A 169 -8.01 0.07 -0.32
C THR A 169 -9.26 0.71 0.29
N LEU A 170 -9.35 2.04 0.25
CA LEU A 170 -10.54 2.78 0.70
C LEU A 170 -11.69 2.72 -0.30
N TRP A 171 -11.37 2.69 -1.59
CA TRP A 171 -12.28 2.53 -2.72
C TRP A 171 -11.43 2.23 -3.96
N TRP A 172 -12.04 1.68 -4.99
CA TRP A 172 -11.37 1.37 -6.24
C TRP A 172 -12.30 1.56 -7.43
N CYS A 173 -11.80 1.68 -8.66
CA CYS A 173 -12.64 1.76 -9.85
C CYS A 173 -11.96 1.10 -11.06
N TRP A 174 -12.75 0.80 -12.08
CA TRP A 174 -12.25 0.32 -13.36
C TRP A 174 -11.73 1.46 -14.22
N GLY A 175 -10.65 1.20 -14.95
CA GLY A 175 -9.97 2.17 -15.83
C GLY A 175 -8.62 2.58 -15.27
N GLY A 176 -7.74 3.04 -16.16
CA GLY A 176 -6.44 3.61 -15.81
C GLY A 176 -6.46 5.14 -15.78
N LEU A 177 -5.52 5.71 -15.03
CA LEU A 177 -5.39 7.16 -14.88
C LEU A 177 -4.99 7.88 -16.17
N GLU A 178 -4.20 7.21 -17.02
CA GLU A 178 -3.68 7.78 -18.25
C GLU A 178 -4.61 7.60 -19.47
N ASP A 179 -5.66 6.79 -19.33
CA ASP A 179 -6.60 6.44 -20.39
C ASP A 179 -8.05 6.82 -20.04
N GLU A 180 -8.83 5.89 -19.53
CA GLU A 180 -10.28 6.03 -19.30
C GLU A 180 -10.61 7.02 -18.18
N LEU A 181 -9.74 7.13 -17.18
CA LEU A 181 -9.94 8.01 -16.03
C LEU A 181 -9.33 9.39 -16.20
N LYS A 182 -8.66 9.66 -17.32
CA LYS A 182 -8.00 10.93 -17.57
C LYS A 182 -9.01 12.09 -17.56
N GLY A 183 -8.78 13.07 -16.69
CA GLY A 183 -9.65 14.25 -16.51
C GLY A 183 -11.03 13.93 -15.92
N LYS A 184 -11.23 12.74 -15.35
CA LYS A 184 -12.48 12.38 -14.66
C LYS A 184 -12.56 13.04 -13.29
N ARG A 185 -13.79 13.27 -12.85
CA ARG A 185 -14.10 13.80 -11.52
C ARG A 185 -14.41 12.67 -10.54
N LEU A 186 -14.01 12.79 -9.28
CA LEU A 186 -14.34 11.81 -8.22
C LEU A 186 -15.55 12.26 -7.41
N HIS A 187 -16.63 11.49 -7.45
CA HIS A 187 -17.84 11.84 -6.70
C HIS A 187 -17.70 11.55 -5.19
N ALA A 188 -18.27 12.40 -4.32
CA ALA A 188 -18.15 12.25 -2.87
C ALA A 188 -18.81 10.98 -2.30
N TRP A 189 -19.73 10.33 -3.05
CA TRP A 189 -20.31 9.03 -2.66
C TRP A 189 -19.23 7.96 -2.42
N CYS A 190 -18.05 8.10 -3.02
CA CYS A 190 -16.90 7.21 -2.85
C CYS A 190 -16.12 7.46 -1.55
N ARG A 191 -16.42 8.56 -0.83
CA ARG A 191 -15.70 9.02 0.37
C ARG A 191 -16.43 8.57 1.66
N GLY A 192 -16.44 7.26 1.94
CA GLY A 192 -16.89 6.72 3.24
C GLY A 192 -18.42 6.48 3.36
N PRO A 193 -18.98 6.44 4.59
CA PRO A 193 -20.38 6.09 4.83
C PRO A 193 -21.31 7.26 4.46
N PHE A 194 -21.36 7.59 3.18
CA PHE A 194 -22.31 8.57 2.67
C PHE A 194 -23.72 7.97 2.74
N SER A 195 -24.59 8.60 3.53
CA SER A 195 -26.01 8.22 3.68
C SER A 195 -26.88 8.58 2.47
N LYS A 196 -26.29 9.17 1.41
CA LYS A 196 -27.00 9.58 0.20
C LYS A 196 -27.07 8.42 -0.81
N PRO A 197 -28.16 8.34 -1.61
CA PRO A 197 -28.27 7.34 -2.67
C PRO A 197 -27.09 7.40 -3.65
N LYS A 198 -26.68 6.22 -4.16
CA LYS A 198 -25.68 6.13 -5.24
C LYS A 198 -26.21 6.91 -6.46
N PRO A 199 -25.41 7.82 -7.06
CA PRO A 199 -25.81 8.50 -8.29
C PRO A 199 -26.11 7.49 -9.41
N ASN A 200 -27.09 7.80 -10.26
CA ASN A 200 -27.43 6.96 -11.40
C ASN A 200 -26.38 7.05 -12.52
N ALA A 201 -26.40 6.10 -13.46
CA ALA A 201 -25.40 6.02 -14.52
C ALA A 201 -25.43 7.23 -15.48
N GLU A 202 -26.59 7.83 -15.69
CA GLU A 202 -26.77 9.01 -16.56
C GLU A 202 -26.04 10.23 -15.98
N PHE A 203 -26.27 10.54 -14.70
CA PHE A 203 -25.57 11.60 -13.99
C PHE A 203 -24.05 11.43 -14.03
N VAL A 204 -23.57 10.20 -13.83
CA VAL A 204 -22.14 9.88 -13.83
C VAL A 204 -21.55 10.14 -15.22
N ARG A 205 -22.22 9.67 -16.27
CA ARG A 205 -21.79 9.81 -17.66
C ARG A 205 -21.77 11.28 -18.10
N GLU A 206 -22.86 12.02 -17.86
CA GLU A 206 -23.00 13.41 -18.31
C GLU A 206 -22.08 14.37 -17.54
N GLY A 207 -21.88 14.13 -16.24
CA GLY A 207 -21.03 14.98 -15.41
C GLY A 207 -19.54 14.64 -15.44
N ASN A 208 -19.12 13.68 -16.27
CA ASN A 208 -17.76 13.17 -16.36
C ASN A 208 -17.21 12.65 -15.01
N TRP A 209 -18.08 12.03 -14.21
CA TRP A 209 -17.74 11.50 -12.89
C TRP A 209 -17.28 10.05 -12.95
N VAL A 210 -16.56 9.63 -11.92
CA VAL A 210 -16.22 8.26 -11.60
C VAL A 210 -16.74 7.96 -10.19
N LEU A 211 -17.32 6.77 -10.05
CA LEU A 211 -17.71 6.21 -8.77
C LEU A 211 -16.71 5.12 -8.39
N GLY A 212 -16.19 5.20 -7.18
CA GLY A 212 -15.49 4.10 -6.53
C GLY A 212 -16.47 3.01 -6.14
N GLU A 213 -16.06 1.78 -6.38
CA GLU A 213 -16.70 0.57 -5.93
C GLU A 213 -16.31 0.26 -4.47
N GLU A 214 -17.14 -0.56 -3.82
CA GLU A 214 -16.92 -0.93 -2.43
C GLU A 214 -15.63 -1.77 -2.28
N PRO A 215 -14.77 -1.47 -1.29
CA PRO A 215 -13.55 -2.24 -1.04
C PRO A 215 -13.77 -3.74 -0.89
N MET A 216 -14.92 -4.13 -0.35
CA MET A 216 -15.25 -5.53 -0.12
C MET A 216 -15.45 -6.35 -1.40
N LEU A 217 -15.63 -5.71 -2.55
CA LEU A 217 -15.78 -6.37 -3.85
C LEU A 217 -14.43 -6.72 -4.49
N LEU A 218 -13.34 -6.20 -3.95
CA LEU A 218 -11.98 -6.50 -4.37
C LEU A 218 -11.30 -7.36 -3.29
N ASP A 219 -10.55 -8.37 -3.70
CA ASP A 219 -9.76 -9.20 -2.79
C ASP A 219 -8.26 -8.93 -2.94
N PHE A 220 -7.53 -8.98 -1.82
CA PHE A 220 -6.08 -8.82 -1.80
C PHE A 220 -5.44 -10.04 -1.14
N GLU A 221 -4.57 -10.70 -1.89
CA GLU A 221 -3.85 -11.88 -1.45
C GLU A 221 -2.37 -11.60 -1.35
N ASP A 222 -1.83 -11.78 -0.15
CA ASP A 222 -0.38 -11.81 0.07
C ASP A 222 0.16 -13.16 -0.42
N ILE A 223 0.95 -13.11 -1.50
CA ILE A 223 1.61 -14.26 -2.12
C ILE A 223 3.13 -14.24 -1.86
N THR A 224 3.58 -13.52 -0.84
CA THR A 224 4.98 -13.51 -0.43
C THR A 224 5.39 -14.92 0.00
N GLU A 225 6.48 -15.43 -0.56
CA GLU A 225 7.05 -16.73 -0.20
C GLU A 225 7.37 -16.76 1.31
N ASP A 226 7.02 -17.86 1.97
CA ASP A 226 7.15 -18.02 3.43
C ASP A 226 6.45 -16.95 4.30
N GLY A 227 5.63 -16.08 3.69
CA GLY A 227 4.95 -14.96 4.34
C GLY A 227 5.86 -13.81 4.77
N HIS A 228 7.13 -13.77 4.33
CA HIS A 228 8.07 -12.72 4.68
C HIS A 228 9.16 -12.53 3.62
N ALA A 229 9.73 -11.33 3.56
CA ALA A 229 10.93 -11.04 2.77
C ALA A 229 12.14 -10.96 3.68
N SER A 230 13.31 -11.39 3.20
CA SER A 230 14.56 -11.46 3.97
C SER A 230 15.66 -10.60 3.37
N PHE A 231 16.54 -10.10 4.23
CA PHE A 231 17.79 -9.45 3.82
C PHE A 231 18.92 -9.76 4.81
N GLU A 232 20.15 -9.54 4.38
CA GLU A 232 21.37 -9.77 5.15
C GLU A 232 22.18 -8.50 5.29
N ILE A 233 22.80 -8.30 6.46
CA ILE A 233 23.76 -7.23 6.69
C ILE A 233 25.09 -7.62 6.08
N VAL A 234 25.61 -6.77 5.20
CA VAL A 234 26.91 -6.98 4.55
C VAL A 234 27.88 -5.86 4.92
N GLN A 235 29.16 -6.09 4.63
CA GLN A 235 30.17 -5.06 4.79
C GLN A 235 29.82 -3.83 3.95
#